data_AF-A0A7V1WWH9-F1
#
_entry.id   AF-A0A7V1WWH9-F1
#
_cell.length_a   1.000
_cell.length_b   1.000
_cell.length_c   1.000
_cell.angle_alpha   90.00
_cell.angle_beta   90.00
_cell.angle_gamma   90.00
#
_symmetry.space_group_name_H-M   'P 1'
#
loop_
_entity.id
_entity.type
_entity.pdbx_description
1 polymer ?
#
loop_
_entity_poly.entity_id
_entity_poly.type
_entity_poly.pdbx_seq_one_letter_code
_entity_poly.pdbx_strand_id
1 'polypeptide(L)'
;VNVDDEPKTAYVDQLTEKIREFSGDLPDGVIGIGGGSTMDLAKAVSLMLTNPGSSADYQGWDLIPHPGVYHVGVPTLAGTGAEASRTTVLCGPDKKLGINSDYTPFDQIILDPELLSGAPSDQRFYTGMDCYIHCVESLSGSFLNAFSRSYGQKAMDLCREVFLDGGPESDDKLMVASYFGGMSIAYSQVGICHALSYGLSFVLGIHHGIGNCLAFDKLEEYYPKGVAEFRHMMKKHTIDLPWHLLPASGEQEIEKMVDVALVLEPLWENALGPKWRGIMTRDKIKKLYERILT
;
A
#
# COMPACT_ATOMS: atom_id res chain seq x y z
N VAL A 1 10.20 16.19 1.95
CA VAL A 1 10.62 15.08 1.06
C VAL A 1 9.89 15.21 -0.27
N ASN A 2 10.44 14.67 -1.37
CA ASN A 2 9.74 14.60 -2.66
C ASN A 2 9.13 13.18 -2.80
N VAL A 3 7.87 13.10 -3.22
CA VAL A 3 7.12 11.84 -3.42
C VAL A 3 6.46 11.78 -4.81
N ASP A 4 7.01 12.51 -5.79
CA ASP A 4 6.61 12.41 -7.21
C ASP A 4 6.84 10.99 -7.74
N ASP A 5 7.87 10.32 -7.21
CA ASP A 5 8.09 8.88 -7.27
C ASP A 5 7.77 8.23 -5.91
N GLU A 6 7.39 6.95 -5.92
CA GLU A 6 7.26 6.17 -4.69
C GLU A 6 8.61 6.02 -3.96
N PRO A 7 8.60 5.82 -2.62
CA PRO A 7 9.80 5.71 -1.80
C PRO A 7 10.78 4.64 -2.30
N LYS A 8 12.04 5.02 -2.54
CA LYS A 8 13.13 4.11 -2.93
C LYS A 8 14.10 3.92 -1.77
N THR A 9 14.69 2.73 -1.65
CA THR A 9 15.72 2.45 -0.62
C THR A 9 16.88 3.45 -0.69
N ALA A 10 17.36 3.74 -1.90
CA ALA A 10 18.41 4.75 -2.11
C ALA A 10 18.02 6.15 -1.62
N TYR A 11 16.74 6.53 -1.68
CA TYR A 11 16.28 7.82 -1.17
C TYR A 11 16.23 7.85 0.36
N VAL A 12 15.79 6.75 0.99
CA VAL A 12 15.86 6.59 2.46
C VAL A 12 17.30 6.70 2.95
N ASP A 13 18.23 6.00 2.30
CA ASP A 13 19.64 6.00 2.68
C ASP A 13 20.23 7.42 2.57
N GLN A 14 19.92 8.13 1.47
CA GLN A 14 20.36 9.50 1.25
C GLN A 14 19.75 10.50 2.25
N LEU A 15 18.49 10.32 2.67
CA LEU A 15 17.86 11.13 3.73
C LEU A 15 18.52 10.86 5.09
N THR A 16 18.81 9.60 5.39
CA THR A 16 19.47 9.19 6.64
C THR A 16 20.87 9.77 6.74
N GLU A 17 21.64 9.73 5.65
CA GLU A 17 22.99 10.32 5.58
C GLU A 17 22.94 11.83 5.81
N LYS A 18 22.02 12.55 5.15
CA LYS A 18 21.85 14.00 5.36
C LYS A 18 21.56 14.38 6.82
N ILE A 19 20.81 13.55 7.54
CA ILE A 19 20.53 13.78 8.97
C ILE A 19 21.80 13.60 9.80
N ARG A 20 22.59 12.55 9.52
CA ARG A 20 23.87 12.28 10.19
C ARG A 20 24.93 13.36 9.90
N GLU A 21 24.92 13.92 8.69
CA GLU A 21 25.79 15.05 8.33
C GLU A 21 25.37 16.36 9.02
N PHE A 22 24.07 16.55 9.23
CA PHE A 22 23.53 17.72 9.91
C PHE A 22 23.85 17.72 11.42
N SER A 23 23.80 16.56 12.07
CA SER A 23 24.10 16.38 13.49
C SER A 23 24.70 15.01 13.78
N GLY A 24 25.76 14.98 14.60
CA GLY A 24 26.34 13.73 15.12
C GLY A 24 25.48 13.04 16.18
N ASP A 25 24.55 13.78 16.81
CA ASP A 25 23.58 13.25 17.76
C ASP A 25 22.31 12.78 17.02
N LEU A 26 21.69 11.71 17.53
CA LEU A 26 20.39 11.24 17.04
C LEU A 26 19.30 12.29 17.33
N PRO A 27 18.35 12.52 16.40
CA PRO A 27 17.19 13.34 16.71
C PRO A 27 16.34 12.69 17.80
N ASP A 28 15.67 13.50 18.64
CA ASP A 28 14.71 12.99 19.62
C ASP A 28 13.45 12.42 18.97
N GLY A 29 13.15 12.81 17.73
CA GLY A 29 12.03 12.25 16.98
C GLY A 29 12.05 12.53 15.47
N VAL A 30 11.38 11.67 14.71
CA VAL A 30 11.15 11.81 13.26
C VAL A 30 9.65 11.91 13.00
N ILE A 31 9.19 13.00 12.37
CA ILE A 31 7.77 13.23 12.12
C ILE A 31 7.48 13.12 10.62
N GLY A 32 6.61 12.19 10.24
CA GLY A 32 6.11 12.03 8.87
C GLY A 32 4.76 12.72 8.70
N ILE A 33 4.74 13.89 8.04
CA ILE A 33 3.51 14.63 7.71
C ILE A 33 3.25 14.50 6.21
N GLY A 34 2.26 13.70 5.82
CA GLY A 34 1.95 13.44 4.42
C GLY A 34 1.07 12.22 4.21
N GLY A 35 1.00 11.71 2.97
CA GLY A 35 0.38 10.42 2.68
C GLY A 35 1.27 9.22 3.02
N GLY A 36 0.86 8.02 2.58
CA GLY A 36 1.59 6.77 2.81
C GLY A 36 3.09 6.84 2.48
N SER A 37 3.45 7.40 1.33
CA SER A 37 4.85 7.53 0.92
C SER A 37 5.70 8.33 1.89
N THR A 38 5.18 9.45 2.42
CA THR A 38 5.90 10.27 3.40
C THR A 38 6.00 9.58 4.76
N MET A 39 4.94 8.90 5.18
CA MET A 39 4.93 8.13 6.43
C MET A 39 5.92 6.96 6.37
N ASP A 40 5.97 6.23 5.26
CA ASP A 40 6.94 5.16 5.04
C ASP A 40 8.39 5.68 5.03
N LEU A 41 8.64 6.82 4.37
CA LEU A 41 9.96 7.46 4.46
C LEU A 41 10.34 7.82 5.90
N ALA A 42 9.40 8.32 6.71
CA ALA A 42 9.65 8.66 8.11
C ALA A 42 9.99 7.43 8.95
N LYS A 43 9.22 6.34 8.81
CA LYS A 43 9.51 5.04 9.45
C LYS A 43 10.89 4.52 9.04
N ALA A 44 11.15 4.44 7.75
CA ALA A 44 12.39 3.90 7.23
C ALA A 44 13.60 4.72 7.70
N VAL A 45 13.51 6.05 7.66
CA VAL A 45 14.58 6.93 8.18
C VAL A 45 14.77 6.74 9.69
N SER A 46 13.70 6.63 10.49
CA SER A 46 13.83 6.41 11.94
C SER A 46 14.56 5.10 12.25
N LEU A 47 14.27 4.04 11.50
CA LEU A 47 14.94 2.74 11.57
C LEU A 47 16.41 2.84 11.14
N MET A 48 16.68 3.46 9.99
CA MET A 48 18.02 3.51 9.42
C MET A 48 18.99 4.42 10.18
N LEU A 49 18.48 5.34 11.02
CA LEU A 49 19.32 6.13 11.92
C LEU A 49 20.05 5.27 12.96
N THR A 50 19.42 4.19 13.44
CA THR A 50 19.96 3.29 14.47
C THR A 50 20.44 1.93 13.93
N ASN A 51 20.08 1.57 12.70
CA ASN A 51 20.46 0.32 12.05
C ASN A 51 21.43 0.61 10.87
N PRO A 52 22.68 0.14 10.90
CA PRO A 52 23.67 0.43 9.86
C PRO A 52 23.40 -0.34 8.56
N GLY A 53 24.03 0.06 7.46
CA GLY A 53 23.81 -0.56 6.15
C GLY A 53 22.78 0.18 5.31
N SER A 54 22.32 -0.44 4.23
CA SER A 54 21.27 0.11 3.35
C SER A 54 19.90 -0.33 3.83
N SER A 55 18.88 0.50 3.64
CA SER A 55 17.48 0.11 3.81
C SER A 55 17.08 -1.09 2.93
N ALA A 56 17.80 -1.35 1.83
CA ALA A 56 17.62 -2.55 1.01
C ALA A 56 17.96 -3.85 1.76
N ASP A 57 18.93 -3.82 2.67
CA ASP A 57 19.38 -4.98 3.45
C ASP A 57 18.27 -5.48 4.41
N TYR A 58 17.33 -4.61 4.73
CA TYR A 58 16.25 -4.86 5.68
C TYR A 58 14.89 -5.13 5.03
N GLN A 59 14.79 -5.17 3.69
CA GLN A 59 13.55 -5.50 2.99
C GLN A 59 13.19 -6.98 3.19
N GLY A 60 12.21 -7.24 4.04
CA GLY A 60 11.82 -8.59 4.46
C GLY A 60 11.06 -8.58 5.77
N TRP A 61 11.15 -9.68 6.51
CA TRP A 61 10.46 -9.89 7.78
C TRP A 61 11.47 -10.06 8.91
N ASP A 62 11.33 -9.23 9.94
CA ASP A 62 12.08 -9.27 11.20
C ASP A 62 13.60 -9.20 11.03
N LEU A 63 14.05 -8.36 10.08
CA LEU A 63 15.47 -8.15 9.78
C LEU A 63 16.09 -6.97 10.55
N ILE A 64 15.28 -6.11 11.18
CA ILE A 64 15.75 -4.95 11.92
C ILE A 64 16.21 -5.37 13.34
N PRO A 65 17.50 -5.26 13.68
CA PRO A 65 18.00 -5.69 14.99
C PRO A 65 17.78 -4.68 16.13
N HIS A 66 17.67 -3.39 15.83
CA HIS A 66 17.59 -2.33 16.85
C HIS A 66 16.35 -1.44 16.67
N PRO A 67 15.71 -0.98 17.76
CA PRO A 67 14.63 0.00 17.68
C PRO A 67 15.05 1.25 16.90
N GLY A 68 14.11 1.81 16.13
CA GLY A 68 14.29 3.11 15.48
C GLY A 68 14.28 4.27 16.47
N VAL A 69 14.60 5.47 15.96
CA VAL A 69 14.31 6.72 16.68
C VAL A 69 12.79 6.86 16.87
N TYR A 70 12.36 7.47 17.97
CA TYR A 70 10.95 7.80 18.21
C TYR A 70 10.33 8.48 16.99
N HIS A 71 9.18 8.03 16.53
CA HIS A 71 8.63 8.52 15.29
C HIS A 71 7.11 8.64 15.28
N VAL A 72 6.63 9.66 14.58
CA VAL A 72 5.23 10.10 14.60
C VAL A 72 4.67 10.15 13.18
N GLY A 73 3.49 9.55 12.99
CA GLY A 73 2.73 9.60 11.73
C GLY A 73 1.60 10.62 11.79
N VAL A 74 1.52 11.51 10.79
CA VAL A 74 0.45 12.50 10.64
C VAL A 74 -0.10 12.42 9.21
N PRO A 75 -1.14 11.60 8.95
CA PRO A 75 -1.69 11.42 7.62
C PRO A 75 -2.38 12.69 7.11
N THR A 76 -1.97 13.16 5.92
CA THR A 76 -2.67 14.20 5.14
C THR A 76 -3.42 13.62 3.94
N LEU A 77 -3.44 12.29 3.83
CA LEU A 77 -4.17 11.51 2.85
C LEU A 77 -4.53 10.17 3.51
N ALA A 78 -5.81 9.79 3.49
CA ALA A 78 -6.31 8.62 4.21
C ALA A 78 -6.67 7.48 3.25
N GLY A 79 -6.18 6.28 3.57
CA GLY A 79 -6.60 5.04 2.94
C GLY A 79 -5.52 3.94 2.93
N THR A 80 -4.24 4.31 3.03
CA THR A 80 -3.14 3.33 3.00
C THR A 80 -3.05 2.49 4.27
N GLY A 81 -3.51 3.01 5.41
CA GLY A 81 -3.31 2.38 6.72
C GLY A 81 -1.83 2.37 7.16
N ALA A 82 -0.97 3.13 6.50
CA ALA A 82 0.45 3.21 6.84
C ALA A 82 0.68 3.80 8.23
N GLU A 83 -0.24 4.61 8.74
CA GLU A 83 -0.27 5.09 10.12
C GLU A 83 -0.38 3.95 11.16
N ALA A 84 -0.96 2.80 10.79
CA ALA A 84 -1.19 1.68 11.70
C ALA A 84 -0.28 0.47 11.42
N SER A 85 0.34 0.41 10.25
CA SER A 85 1.02 -0.79 9.77
C SER A 85 2.39 -1.01 10.41
N ARG A 86 2.77 -2.29 10.51
CA ARG A 86 4.12 -2.75 10.90
C ARG A 86 5.13 -2.80 9.75
N THR A 87 4.85 -2.07 8.67
CA THR A 87 5.65 -2.10 7.44
C THR A 87 5.94 -0.69 6.94
N THR A 88 7.03 -0.55 6.20
CA THR A 88 7.34 0.61 5.37
C THR A 88 7.72 0.10 3.98
N VAL A 89 6.93 0.42 2.96
CA VAL A 89 7.06 -0.15 1.62
C VAL A 89 8.05 0.67 0.79
N LEU A 90 9.13 0.03 0.34
CA LEU A 90 10.18 0.67 -0.45
C LEU A 90 10.39 -0.06 -1.78
N CYS A 91 10.67 0.72 -2.83
CA CYS A 91 11.21 0.24 -4.09
C CYS A 91 12.72 0.03 -3.93
N GLY A 92 13.12 -1.23 -3.79
CA GLY A 92 14.51 -1.66 -3.72
C GLY A 92 15.13 -1.88 -5.11
N PRO A 93 16.38 -2.35 -5.17
CA PRO A 93 17.05 -2.64 -6.44
C PRO A 93 16.35 -3.75 -7.24
N ASP A 94 15.84 -4.79 -6.56
CA ASP A 94 15.29 -5.99 -7.20
C ASP A 94 13.77 -6.08 -7.15
N LYS A 95 13.13 -5.42 -6.17
CA LYS A 95 11.70 -5.56 -5.88
C LYS A 95 11.15 -4.39 -5.07
N LYS A 96 9.83 -4.18 -5.18
CA LYS A 96 9.06 -3.41 -4.20
C LYS A 96 8.67 -4.33 -3.04
N LEU A 97 9.21 -4.06 -1.86
CA LEU A 97 8.97 -4.86 -0.65
C LEU A 97 9.09 -3.99 0.60
N GLY A 98 8.32 -4.33 1.63
CA GLY A 98 8.38 -3.64 2.91
C GLY A 98 9.52 -4.10 3.82
N ILE A 99 9.94 -3.21 4.72
CA ILE A 99 10.66 -3.57 5.94
C ILE A 99 9.59 -3.87 7.00
N ASN A 100 9.42 -5.14 7.36
CA ASN A 100 8.38 -5.57 8.30
C ASN A 100 9.01 -5.92 9.65
N SER A 101 8.79 -5.10 10.68
CA SER A 101 9.36 -5.30 12.03
C SER A 101 8.41 -4.76 13.09
N ASP A 102 8.53 -5.27 14.33
CA ASP A 102 7.84 -4.70 15.49
C ASP A 102 8.39 -3.30 15.85
N TYR A 103 9.54 -2.89 15.29
CA TYR A 103 10.11 -1.55 15.45
C TYR A 103 9.63 -0.54 14.39
N THR A 104 8.87 -0.98 13.38
CA THR A 104 8.36 -0.14 12.28
C THR A 104 7.05 0.62 12.58
N PRO A 105 6.13 0.14 13.44
CA PRO A 105 4.96 0.94 13.83
C PRO A 105 5.37 2.27 14.46
N PHE A 106 4.60 3.32 14.18
CA PHE A 106 4.80 4.62 14.81
C PHE A 106 4.60 4.55 16.33
N ASP A 107 5.43 5.27 17.07
CA ASP A 107 5.26 5.45 18.51
C ASP A 107 4.04 6.33 18.84
N GLN A 108 3.67 7.23 17.92
CA GLN A 108 2.49 8.09 18.02
C GLN A 108 1.89 8.36 16.64
N ILE A 109 0.57 8.50 16.59
CA ILE A 109 -0.14 8.98 15.42
C ILE A 109 -1.03 10.17 15.78
N ILE A 110 -1.17 11.12 14.86
CA ILE A 110 -2.11 12.25 14.99
C ILE A 110 -3.07 12.17 13.82
N LEU A 111 -4.30 11.75 14.12
CA LEU A 111 -5.38 11.63 13.15
C LEU A 111 -6.22 12.90 13.20
N ASP A 112 -5.88 13.87 12.34
CA ASP A 112 -6.60 15.12 12.15
C ASP A 112 -7.26 15.16 10.76
N PRO A 113 -8.58 14.89 10.67
CA PRO A 113 -9.32 14.87 9.40
C PRO A 113 -9.28 16.19 8.62
N GLU A 114 -9.05 17.33 9.27
CA GLU A 114 -8.93 18.63 8.57
C GLU A 114 -7.74 18.64 7.60
N LEU A 115 -6.70 17.84 7.88
CA LEU A 115 -5.52 17.72 7.01
C LEU A 115 -5.78 16.97 5.70
N LEU A 116 -6.95 16.33 5.54
CA LEU A 116 -7.34 15.64 4.30
C LEU A 116 -7.93 16.59 3.24
N SER A 117 -8.39 17.78 3.65
CA SER A 117 -9.25 18.64 2.82
C SER A 117 -8.59 19.14 1.53
N GLY A 118 -7.26 19.14 1.48
CA GLY A 118 -6.47 19.60 0.33
C GLY A 118 -6.20 18.53 -0.73
N ALA A 119 -6.59 17.27 -0.51
CA ALA A 119 -6.29 16.18 -1.44
C ALA A 119 -7.07 16.33 -2.76
N PRO A 120 -6.41 16.23 -3.93
CA PRO A 120 -7.12 16.18 -5.22
C PRO A 120 -8.15 15.05 -5.25
N SER A 121 -9.31 15.29 -5.86
CA SER A 121 -10.45 14.34 -5.86
C SER A 121 -10.05 12.93 -6.30
N ASP A 122 -9.36 12.81 -7.43
CA ASP A 122 -8.92 11.53 -7.98
C ASP A 122 -7.93 10.83 -7.03
N GLN A 123 -6.97 11.57 -6.47
CA GLN A 123 -6.01 11.02 -5.52
C GLN A 123 -6.69 10.57 -4.22
N ARG A 124 -7.66 11.34 -3.72
CA ARG A 124 -8.51 10.95 -2.58
C ARG A 124 -9.27 9.66 -2.88
N PHE A 125 -9.80 9.52 -4.09
CA PHE A 125 -10.47 8.30 -4.51
C PHE A 125 -9.50 7.12 -4.59
N TYR A 126 -8.39 7.25 -5.32
CA TYR A 126 -7.41 6.17 -5.48
C TYR A 126 -6.86 5.68 -4.15
N THR A 127 -6.52 6.61 -3.24
CA THR A 127 -6.03 6.22 -1.91
C THR A 127 -7.14 5.67 -1.02
N GLY A 128 -8.37 6.20 -1.06
CA GLY A 128 -9.48 5.58 -0.32
C GLY A 128 -9.85 4.19 -0.85
N MET A 129 -9.68 3.95 -2.15
CA MET A 129 -9.88 2.63 -2.75
C MET A 129 -8.81 1.64 -2.33
N ASP A 130 -7.61 2.09 -1.96
CA ASP A 130 -6.61 1.26 -1.31
C ASP A 130 -7.18 0.59 -0.05
N CYS A 131 -7.79 1.39 0.83
CA CYS A 131 -8.49 0.90 2.03
C CYS A 131 -9.63 -0.07 1.70
N TYR A 132 -10.48 0.29 0.73
CA TYR A 132 -11.60 -0.57 0.34
C TYR A 132 -11.11 -1.92 -0.21
N ILE A 133 -10.08 -1.91 -1.07
CA ILE A 133 -9.48 -3.12 -1.66
C ILE A 133 -8.78 -3.94 -0.57
N HIS A 134 -8.05 -3.33 0.36
CA HIS A 134 -7.51 -4.01 1.55
C HIS A 134 -8.60 -4.81 2.27
N CYS A 135 -9.76 -4.20 2.49
CA CYS A 135 -10.88 -4.86 3.15
C CYS A 135 -11.42 -6.03 2.32
N VAL A 136 -11.61 -5.86 1.01
CA VAL A 136 -12.10 -6.93 0.13
C VAL A 136 -11.14 -8.13 0.16
N GLU A 137 -9.85 -7.89 0.02
CA GLU A 137 -8.84 -8.96 -0.02
C GLU A 137 -8.66 -9.64 1.33
N SER A 138 -8.57 -8.86 2.40
CA SER A 138 -8.48 -9.38 3.77
C SER A 138 -9.68 -10.24 4.14
N LEU A 139 -10.91 -9.75 3.88
CA LEU A 139 -12.15 -10.46 4.23
C LEU A 139 -12.40 -11.72 3.39
N SER A 140 -11.76 -11.82 2.23
CA SER A 140 -11.82 -12.99 1.33
C SER A 140 -10.66 -13.97 1.57
N GLY A 141 -9.65 -13.57 2.33
CA GLY A 141 -8.40 -14.31 2.50
C GLY A 141 -8.46 -15.43 3.55
N SER A 142 -7.53 -16.38 3.41
CA SER A 142 -7.40 -17.52 4.32
C SER A 142 -6.69 -17.18 5.64
N PHE A 143 -5.95 -16.06 5.71
CA PHE A 143 -5.23 -15.62 6.92
C PHE A 143 -6.11 -14.81 7.89
N LEU A 144 -7.40 -14.73 7.61
CA LEU A 144 -8.37 -13.94 8.36
C LEU A 144 -8.68 -14.55 9.73
N ASN A 145 -8.74 -13.70 10.76
CA ASN A 145 -9.14 -14.07 12.12
C ASN A 145 -10.22 -13.11 12.63
N ALA A 146 -10.72 -13.32 13.85
CA ALA A 146 -11.80 -12.50 14.41
C ALA A 146 -11.41 -11.02 14.58
N PHE A 147 -10.13 -10.75 14.87
CA PHE A 147 -9.62 -9.39 15.02
C PHE A 147 -9.54 -8.66 13.68
N SER A 148 -8.88 -9.25 12.68
CA SER A 148 -8.79 -8.63 11.36
C SER A 148 -10.15 -8.51 10.69
N ARG A 149 -11.05 -9.49 10.90
CA ARG A 149 -12.42 -9.44 10.40
C ARG A 149 -13.22 -8.24 10.94
N SER A 150 -13.15 -7.95 12.24
CA SER A 150 -13.94 -6.86 12.82
C SER A 150 -13.50 -5.50 12.30
N TYR A 151 -12.19 -5.28 12.21
CA TYR A 151 -11.61 -4.08 11.63
C TYR A 151 -11.93 -3.94 10.13
N GLY A 152 -11.68 -4.99 9.34
CA GLY A 152 -11.93 -4.97 7.90
C GLY A 152 -13.40 -4.75 7.53
N GLN A 153 -14.34 -5.32 8.29
CA GLN A 153 -15.78 -5.08 8.06
C GLN A 153 -16.16 -3.63 8.34
N LYS A 154 -15.73 -3.07 9.48
CA LYS A 154 -16.08 -1.69 9.80
C LYS A 154 -15.38 -0.68 8.88
N ALA A 155 -14.13 -0.93 8.49
CA ALA A 155 -13.43 -0.11 7.50
C ALA A 155 -14.15 -0.12 6.14
N MET A 156 -14.57 -1.29 5.66
CA MET A 156 -15.34 -1.40 4.41
C MET A 156 -16.67 -0.65 4.47
N ASP A 157 -17.39 -0.74 5.59
CA ASP A 157 -18.64 -0.01 5.79
C ASP A 157 -18.42 1.51 5.80
N LEU A 158 -17.37 1.99 6.47
CA LEU A 158 -17.00 3.41 6.43
C LEU A 158 -16.61 3.86 5.01
N CYS A 159 -15.88 3.03 4.24
CA CYS A 159 -15.61 3.31 2.83
C CYS A 159 -16.91 3.43 2.02
N ARG A 160 -17.92 2.60 2.27
CA ARG A 160 -19.24 2.74 1.64
C ARG A 160 -19.92 4.05 2.02
N GLU A 161 -19.93 4.40 3.31
CA GLU A 161 -20.49 5.68 3.77
C GLU A 161 -19.79 6.88 3.08
N VAL A 162 -18.48 6.80 2.86
CA VAL A 162 -17.71 7.88 2.20
C VAL A 162 -17.97 7.92 0.69
N PHE A 163 -17.88 6.78 0.01
CA PHE A 163 -17.84 6.74 -1.46
C PHE A 163 -19.20 6.45 -2.12
N LEU A 164 -20.16 5.87 -1.40
CA LEU A 164 -21.51 5.59 -1.89
C LEU A 164 -22.58 6.52 -1.34
N ASP A 165 -22.44 7.01 -0.11
CA ASP A 165 -23.41 7.94 0.48
C ASP A 165 -22.89 9.38 0.36
N GLY A 166 -21.73 9.64 0.95
CA GLY A 166 -21.11 10.95 1.12
C GLY A 166 -21.65 11.68 2.36
N GLY A 167 -21.16 12.89 2.62
CA GLY A 167 -21.63 13.71 3.73
C GLY A 167 -20.54 14.63 4.31
N PRO A 168 -20.91 15.52 5.25
CA PRO A 168 -19.98 16.45 5.87
C PRO A 168 -18.90 15.77 6.73
N GLU A 169 -19.16 14.55 7.22
CA GLU A 169 -18.23 13.76 8.05
C GLU A 169 -17.40 12.76 7.23
N SER A 170 -17.36 12.89 5.90
CA SER A 170 -16.67 11.93 5.04
C SER A 170 -15.17 11.83 5.32
N ASP A 171 -14.52 12.92 5.75
CA ASP A 171 -13.08 12.92 6.01
C ASP A 171 -12.76 12.24 7.35
N ASP A 172 -13.56 12.48 8.40
CA ASP A 172 -13.48 11.76 9.67
C ASP A 172 -13.65 10.24 9.44
N LYS A 173 -14.69 9.87 8.69
CA LYS A 173 -14.99 8.47 8.38
C LYS A 173 -13.89 7.82 7.56
N LEU A 174 -13.34 8.52 6.57
CA LEU A 174 -12.25 8.00 5.74
C LEU A 174 -10.97 7.83 6.54
N MET A 175 -10.65 8.74 7.45
CA MET A 175 -9.48 8.62 8.32
C MET A 175 -9.59 7.41 9.26
N VAL A 176 -10.77 7.20 9.86
CA VAL A 176 -11.02 6.00 10.67
C VAL A 176 -11.00 4.73 9.81
N ALA A 177 -11.55 4.78 8.60
CA ALA A 177 -11.50 3.66 7.67
C ALA A 177 -10.06 3.26 7.33
N SER A 178 -9.20 4.25 7.05
CA SER A 178 -7.76 4.04 6.79
C SER A 178 -7.08 3.33 7.96
N TYR A 179 -7.25 3.85 9.18
CA TYR A 179 -6.68 3.26 10.38
C TYR A 179 -7.18 1.82 10.61
N PHE A 180 -8.49 1.59 10.50
CA PHE A 180 -9.08 0.25 10.65
C PHE A 180 -8.64 -0.71 9.55
N GLY A 181 -8.52 -0.24 8.31
CA GLY A 181 -7.96 -1.00 7.19
C GLY A 181 -6.53 -1.45 7.49
N GLY A 182 -5.68 -0.53 7.98
CA GLY A 182 -4.31 -0.82 8.43
C GLY A 182 -4.26 -1.87 9.54
N MET A 183 -5.12 -1.75 10.55
CA MET A 183 -5.24 -2.76 11.64
C MET A 183 -5.73 -4.12 11.13
N SER A 184 -6.61 -4.13 10.13
CA SER A 184 -7.09 -5.36 9.49
C SER A 184 -5.94 -6.11 8.81
N ILE A 185 -5.15 -5.42 7.98
CA ILE A 185 -4.03 -6.04 7.25
C ILE A 185 -2.86 -6.39 8.17
N ALA A 186 -2.65 -5.67 9.28
CA ALA A 186 -1.61 -6.00 10.26
C ALA A 186 -1.77 -7.42 10.87
N TYR A 187 -3.01 -7.93 10.94
CA TYR A 187 -3.35 -9.27 11.44
C TYR A 187 -4.09 -10.12 10.40
N SER A 188 -3.91 -9.80 9.12
CA SER A 188 -4.33 -10.65 8.00
C SER A 188 -3.31 -10.48 6.87
N GLN A 189 -3.76 -10.45 5.63
CA GLN A 189 -2.90 -10.25 4.47
C GLN A 189 -3.73 -9.70 3.31
N VAL A 190 -3.07 -9.00 2.39
CA VAL A 190 -3.65 -8.58 1.11
C VAL A 190 -3.63 -9.74 0.09
N GLY A 191 -4.04 -9.51 -1.16
CA GLY A 191 -4.30 -10.60 -2.11
C GLY A 191 -3.80 -10.35 -3.53
N ILE A 192 -4.59 -10.81 -4.50
CA ILE A 192 -4.26 -10.82 -5.93
C ILE A 192 -4.07 -9.40 -6.49
N CYS A 193 -4.90 -8.44 -6.05
CA CYS A 193 -4.83 -7.06 -6.48
C CYS A 193 -3.49 -6.43 -6.12
N HIS A 194 -3.10 -6.53 -4.84
CA HIS A 194 -1.82 -6.00 -4.37
C HIS A 194 -0.63 -6.70 -5.04
N ALA A 195 -0.71 -8.02 -5.24
CA ALA A 195 0.36 -8.77 -5.90
C ALA A 195 0.60 -8.28 -7.34
N LEU A 196 -0.47 -7.93 -8.08
CA LEU A 196 -0.37 -7.38 -9.43
C LEU A 196 0.03 -5.89 -9.43
N SER A 197 -0.52 -5.10 -8.51
CA SER A 197 -0.21 -3.67 -8.39
C SER A 197 1.26 -3.42 -8.08
N TYR A 198 1.92 -4.30 -7.33
CA TYR A 198 3.35 -4.21 -7.06
C TYR A 198 4.19 -4.35 -8.35
N GLY A 199 3.77 -5.17 -9.31
CA GLY A 199 4.42 -5.25 -10.61
C GLY A 199 4.25 -3.97 -11.43
N LEU A 200 3.02 -3.43 -11.48
CA LEU A 200 2.71 -2.15 -12.16
C LEU A 200 3.58 -1.02 -11.61
N SER A 201 3.65 -0.92 -10.28
CA SER A 201 4.44 0.10 -9.60
C SER A 201 5.93 -0.07 -9.85
N PHE A 202 6.48 -1.27 -9.64
CA PHE A 202 7.92 -1.48 -9.75
C PHE A 202 8.45 -1.34 -11.18
N VAL A 203 7.68 -1.77 -12.19
CA VAL A 203 8.14 -1.81 -13.58
C VAL A 203 7.75 -0.56 -14.35
N LEU A 204 6.54 -0.04 -14.14
CA LEU A 204 5.99 1.09 -14.91
C LEU A 204 5.98 2.41 -14.12
N GLY A 205 6.34 2.40 -12.83
CA GLY A 205 6.30 3.60 -11.99
C GLY A 205 4.88 4.08 -11.64
N ILE A 206 3.88 3.21 -11.80
CA ILE A 206 2.49 3.54 -11.47
C ILE A 206 2.32 3.61 -9.96
N HIS A 207 1.83 4.74 -9.45
CA HIS A 207 1.59 4.95 -8.02
C HIS A 207 0.58 3.94 -7.44
N HIS A 208 0.78 3.54 -6.18
CA HIS A 208 0.07 2.42 -5.55
C HIS A 208 -1.45 2.46 -5.68
N GLY A 209 -2.09 3.58 -5.28
CA GLY A 209 -3.56 3.67 -5.25
C GLY A 209 -4.20 3.49 -6.63
N ILE A 210 -3.66 4.15 -7.65
CA ILE A 210 -4.15 4.00 -9.03
C ILE A 210 -3.77 2.64 -9.61
N GLY A 211 -2.60 2.10 -9.28
CA GLY A 211 -2.20 0.74 -9.66
C GLY A 211 -3.13 -0.33 -9.10
N ASN A 212 -3.58 -0.16 -7.85
CA ASN A 212 -4.58 -1.02 -7.22
C ASN A 212 -5.92 -0.90 -7.94
N CYS A 213 -6.36 0.31 -8.28
CA CYS A 213 -7.60 0.52 -9.03
C CYS A 213 -7.57 -0.16 -10.42
N LEU A 214 -6.47 -0.01 -11.16
CA LEU A 214 -6.25 -0.64 -12.47
C LEU A 214 -6.29 -2.17 -12.38
N ALA A 215 -5.57 -2.74 -11.41
CA ALA A 215 -5.57 -4.18 -11.19
C ALA A 215 -6.97 -4.67 -10.79
N PHE A 216 -7.60 -4.03 -9.81
CA PHE A 216 -8.88 -4.45 -9.24
C PHE A 216 -10.01 -4.49 -10.27
N ASP A 217 -10.06 -3.54 -11.21
CA ASP A 217 -11.07 -3.53 -12.27
C ASP A 217 -11.05 -4.79 -13.15
N LYS A 218 -9.94 -5.54 -13.20
CA LYS A 218 -9.83 -6.79 -13.99
C LYS A 218 -9.99 -8.07 -13.17
N LEU A 219 -10.27 -7.95 -11.87
CA LEU A 219 -10.33 -9.08 -10.93
C LEU A 219 -11.74 -9.53 -10.54
N GLU A 220 -12.74 -9.26 -11.38
CA GLU A 220 -14.14 -9.69 -11.16
C GLU A 220 -14.29 -11.21 -10.96
N GLU A 221 -13.44 -12.02 -11.59
CA GLU A 221 -13.40 -13.48 -11.38
C GLU A 221 -13.10 -13.86 -9.92
N TYR A 222 -12.31 -13.05 -9.22
CA TYR A 222 -11.83 -13.32 -7.86
C TYR A 222 -12.62 -12.56 -6.80
N TYR A 223 -13.02 -11.32 -7.11
CA TYR A 223 -13.68 -10.41 -6.17
C TYR A 223 -14.97 -9.82 -6.76
N PRO A 224 -15.96 -10.62 -7.21
CA PRO A 224 -17.06 -10.15 -8.05
C PRO A 224 -17.90 -9.05 -7.41
N LYS A 225 -18.29 -9.22 -6.13
CA LYS A 225 -19.04 -8.20 -5.38
C LYS A 225 -18.21 -6.95 -5.14
N GLY A 226 -16.94 -7.13 -4.78
CA GLY A 226 -16.02 -6.03 -4.50
C GLY A 226 -15.82 -5.14 -5.73
N VAL A 227 -15.55 -5.77 -6.89
CA VAL A 227 -15.34 -5.07 -8.17
C VAL A 227 -16.61 -4.40 -8.66
N ALA A 228 -17.78 -5.03 -8.53
CA ALA A 228 -19.05 -4.41 -8.91
C ALA A 228 -19.33 -3.12 -8.10
N GLU A 229 -19.11 -3.17 -6.79
CA GLU A 229 -19.29 -2.02 -5.90
C GLU A 229 -18.22 -0.93 -6.15
N PHE A 230 -16.96 -1.31 -6.38
CA PHE A 230 -15.89 -0.39 -6.80
C PHE A 230 -16.23 0.34 -8.11
N ARG A 231 -16.70 -0.36 -9.14
CA ARG A 231 -17.15 0.27 -10.40
C ARG A 231 -18.32 1.22 -10.19
N HIS A 232 -19.21 0.92 -9.23
CA HIS A 232 -20.27 1.84 -8.85
C HIS A 232 -19.72 3.11 -8.17
N MET A 233 -18.75 2.98 -7.27
CA MET A 233 -18.03 4.10 -6.66
C MET A 233 -17.33 4.94 -7.73
N MET A 234 -16.58 4.33 -8.67
CA MET A 234 -15.93 5.06 -9.77
C MET A 234 -16.93 5.89 -10.57
N LYS A 235 -18.07 5.30 -10.95
CA LYS A 235 -19.13 6.00 -11.69
C LYS A 235 -19.69 7.19 -10.90
N LYS A 236 -19.89 7.05 -9.58
CA LYS A 236 -20.40 8.13 -8.72
C LYS A 236 -19.41 9.28 -8.60
N HIS A 237 -18.11 8.99 -8.58
CA HIS A 237 -17.04 9.99 -8.44
C HIS A 237 -16.45 10.46 -9.78
N THR A 238 -17.02 10.02 -10.91
CA THR A 238 -16.56 10.37 -12.27
C THR A 238 -15.08 10.03 -12.52
N ILE A 239 -14.64 8.90 -11.98
CA ILE A 239 -13.27 8.41 -12.12
C ILE A 239 -13.14 7.69 -13.46
N ASP A 240 -12.17 8.12 -14.26
CA ASP A 240 -11.77 7.45 -15.49
C ASP A 240 -10.35 6.91 -15.33
N LEU A 241 -10.21 5.58 -15.40
CA LEU A 241 -8.91 4.94 -15.25
C LEU A 241 -8.13 5.05 -16.56
N PRO A 242 -6.83 5.36 -16.52
CA PRO A 242 -6.03 5.48 -17.72
C PRO A 242 -5.73 4.08 -18.28
N TRP A 243 -6.28 3.78 -19.45
CA TRP A 243 -6.03 2.53 -20.19
C TRP A 243 -4.95 2.72 -21.25
N HIS A 244 -4.51 1.63 -21.87
CA HIS A 244 -3.47 1.62 -22.92
C HIS A 244 -2.11 2.16 -22.44
N LEU A 245 -1.69 1.68 -21.27
CA LEU A 245 -0.49 2.16 -20.57
C LEU A 245 0.84 1.61 -21.14
N LEU A 246 0.80 0.70 -22.13
CA LEU A 246 2.01 0.15 -22.75
C LEU A 246 2.37 0.88 -24.05
N PRO A 247 3.63 1.33 -24.23
CA PRO A 247 4.19 1.52 -25.56
C PRO A 247 4.41 0.18 -26.28
N ALA A 248 4.63 0.23 -27.60
CA ALA A 248 4.71 -0.93 -28.51
C ALA A 248 5.86 -1.95 -28.24
N SER A 249 6.58 -1.88 -27.12
CA SER A 249 7.62 -2.82 -26.69
C SER A 249 7.19 -3.82 -25.59
N GLY A 250 5.92 -3.77 -25.15
CA GLY A 250 5.43 -4.23 -23.83
C GLY A 250 5.56 -5.70 -23.40
N GLU A 251 6.17 -6.61 -24.17
CA GLU A 251 6.29 -8.01 -23.74
C GLU A 251 7.33 -8.20 -22.63
N GLN A 252 8.46 -7.50 -22.70
CA GLN A 252 9.54 -7.64 -21.73
C GLN A 252 9.14 -7.05 -20.36
N GLU A 253 8.43 -5.92 -20.36
CA GLU A 253 7.88 -5.30 -19.16
C GLU A 253 6.85 -6.22 -18.49
N ILE A 254 5.97 -6.85 -19.27
CA ILE A 254 5.01 -7.82 -18.74
C ILE A 254 5.74 -8.98 -18.06
N GLU A 255 6.74 -9.59 -18.69
CA GLU A 255 7.50 -10.69 -18.07
C GLU A 255 8.16 -10.25 -16.76
N LYS A 256 8.70 -9.03 -16.70
CA LYS A 256 9.28 -8.49 -15.46
C LYS A 256 8.23 -8.29 -14.36
N MET A 257 7.04 -7.79 -14.69
CA MET A 257 5.95 -7.66 -13.72
C MET A 257 5.45 -9.02 -13.21
N VAL A 258 5.45 -10.04 -14.08
CA VAL A 258 5.12 -11.42 -13.71
C VAL A 258 6.15 -11.96 -12.71
N ASP A 259 7.44 -11.71 -12.93
CA ASP A 259 8.51 -12.12 -12.00
C ASP A 259 8.35 -11.46 -10.63
N VAL A 260 8.05 -10.16 -10.60
CA VAL A 260 7.79 -9.41 -9.35
C VAL A 260 6.59 -9.99 -8.61
N ALA A 261 5.50 -10.28 -9.33
CA ALA A 261 4.29 -10.80 -8.72
C ALA A 261 4.48 -12.21 -8.15
N LEU A 262 5.21 -13.09 -8.86
CA LEU A 262 5.38 -14.49 -8.47
C LEU A 262 6.10 -14.69 -7.14
N VAL A 263 6.98 -13.77 -6.74
CA VAL A 263 7.73 -13.87 -5.48
C VAL A 263 6.94 -13.41 -4.25
N LEU A 264 5.75 -12.85 -4.44
CA LEU A 264 4.86 -12.38 -3.36
C LEU A 264 3.99 -13.52 -2.81
N GLU A 265 4.62 -14.64 -2.43
CA GLU A 265 3.91 -15.87 -2.04
C GLU A 265 2.85 -15.70 -0.94
N PRO A 266 3.08 -14.91 0.13
CA PRO A 266 2.08 -14.74 1.19
C PRO A 266 0.75 -14.16 0.69
N LEU A 267 0.78 -13.28 -0.33
CA LEU A 267 -0.41 -12.67 -0.90
C LEU A 267 -1.22 -13.70 -1.69
N TRP A 268 -0.52 -14.53 -2.48
CA TRP A 268 -1.15 -15.61 -3.24
C TRP A 268 -1.70 -16.72 -2.34
N GLU A 269 -0.96 -17.09 -1.30
CA GLU A 269 -1.42 -18.08 -0.32
C GLU A 269 -2.64 -17.57 0.45
N ASN A 270 -2.65 -16.30 0.83
CA ASN A 270 -3.82 -15.70 1.45
C ASN A 270 -5.05 -15.80 0.53
N ALA A 271 -4.93 -15.43 -0.74
CA ALA A 271 -6.06 -15.38 -1.67
C ALA A 271 -6.50 -16.76 -2.21
N LEU A 272 -5.57 -17.69 -2.43
CA LEU A 272 -5.81 -18.93 -3.18
C LEU A 272 -5.41 -20.21 -2.43
N GLY A 273 -4.89 -20.08 -1.21
CA GLY A 273 -4.45 -21.18 -0.34
C GLY A 273 -3.06 -21.72 -0.67
N PRO A 274 -2.58 -22.76 0.06
CA PRO A 274 -1.19 -23.24 -0.01
C PRO A 274 -0.82 -23.86 -1.37
N LYS A 275 -1.81 -24.18 -2.21
CA LYS A 275 -1.61 -24.72 -3.56
C LYS A 275 -1.76 -23.67 -4.66
N TRP A 276 -1.63 -22.38 -4.31
CA TRP A 276 -1.84 -21.25 -5.22
C TRP A 276 -1.05 -21.37 -6.53
N ARG A 277 0.16 -21.94 -6.52
CA ARG A 277 1.02 -22.10 -7.72
C ARG A 277 0.37 -22.94 -8.83
N GLY A 278 -0.51 -23.87 -8.48
CA GLY A 278 -1.28 -24.65 -9.45
C GLY A 278 -2.51 -23.90 -9.98
N ILE A 279 -2.96 -22.86 -9.27
CA ILE A 279 -4.15 -22.08 -9.58
C ILE A 279 -3.78 -20.82 -10.38
N MET A 280 -2.77 -20.08 -9.91
CA MET A 280 -2.25 -18.85 -10.49
C MET A 280 -0.88 -19.11 -11.11
N THR A 281 -0.89 -19.55 -12.36
CA THR A 281 0.31 -19.86 -13.14
C THR A 281 0.92 -18.58 -13.73
N ARG A 282 2.19 -18.66 -14.15
CA ARG A 282 2.86 -17.57 -14.90
C ARG A 282 2.00 -17.04 -16.05
N ASP A 283 1.45 -17.95 -16.86
CA ASP A 283 0.58 -17.62 -18.01
C ASP A 283 -0.69 -16.88 -17.60
N LYS A 284 -1.31 -17.24 -16.47
CA LYS A 284 -2.48 -16.52 -15.95
C LYS A 284 -2.12 -15.12 -15.48
N ILE A 285 -1.00 -14.95 -14.77
CA ILE A 285 -0.52 -13.64 -14.33
C ILE A 285 -0.22 -12.76 -15.56
N LYS A 286 0.45 -13.31 -16.59
CA LYS A 286 0.71 -12.63 -17.86
C LYS A 286 -0.59 -12.11 -18.50
N LYS A 287 -1.59 -12.98 -18.65
CA LYS A 287 -2.91 -12.61 -19.20
C LYS A 287 -3.65 -11.56 -18.37
N LEU A 288 -3.49 -11.57 -17.05
CA LEU A 288 -4.05 -10.53 -16.19
C LEU A 288 -3.39 -9.18 -16.46
N TYR A 289 -2.06 -9.12 -16.56
CA TYR A 289 -1.37 -7.88 -16.93
C TYR A 289 -1.75 -7.38 -18.33
N GLU A 290 -1.85 -8.27 -19.32
CA GLU A 290 -2.33 -7.91 -20.66
C GLU A 290 -3.72 -7.26 -20.60
N ARG A 291 -4.64 -7.81 -19.79
CA ARG A 291 -5.98 -7.24 -19.58
C ARG A 291 -5.98 -5.94 -18.78
N ILE A 292 -5.05 -5.75 -17.86
CA ILE A 292 -4.95 -4.51 -17.05
C ILE A 292 -4.44 -3.35 -17.91
N LEU A 293 -3.53 -3.65 -18.85
CA LEU A 293 -2.86 -2.65 -19.67
C LEU A 293 -3.60 -2.33 -20.98
N THR A 294 -4.67 -3.06 -21.28
CA THR A 294 -5.55 -2.86 -22.45
C THR A 294 -6.90 -2.28 -22.05
#